data_AF-K5YZ98-F1
#
_entry.id   AF-K5YZ98-F1
#
_cell.length_a   1.000
_cell.length_b   1.000
_cell.length_c   1.000
_cell.angle_alpha   90.00
_cell.angle_beta   90.00
_cell.angle_gamma   90.00
#
_symmetry.space_group_name_H-M   'P 1'
#
loop_
_entity.id
_entity.type
_entity.pdbx_description
1 polymer ?
#
loop_
_entity_poly.entity_id
_entity_poly.type
_entity_poly.pdbx_seq_one_letter_code
_entity_poly.pdbx_strand_id
1 'polypeptide(L)'
;MSLRIGAFAPEAAFLPSLARLWLAEGGAHEGLIILPSRRAAQALGAAFLEANAGKALLLPRIVALGNIDEAGLLLSAGFSLPPAIAPARRQALLARLILQKPQESGAPQKLPAAWALAAEFATLLDEADHAGVDLAAALPGLAPAEFAEHWQKTLEFLTIVTHAWPAILEAEGVMNPAKRLALLIEAQAKAWGENPPAGPVWMVAAEGTPAIARMAEMVAKLPQGRLILPGFDPHLAPAAWEGVEDSHAQGGIARLLADIGARVEEVEALPGAMPGGRGALLSRALLPAAALSAWQEPAT
;
A
#
# COMPACT_ATOMS: atom_id res chain seq x y z
N MET A 1 -24.04 -4.73 4.11
CA MET A 1 -23.75 -4.97 2.68
C MET A 1 -22.53 -5.86 2.62
N SER A 2 -22.57 -6.93 1.82
CA SER A 2 -21.39 -7.78 1.62
C SER A 2 -20.34 -7.01 0.83
N LEU A 3 -19.08 -7.06 1.26
CA LEU A 3 -17.96 -6.52 0.48
C LEU A 3 -17.73 -7.39 -0.77
N ARG A 4 -17.45 -6.77 -1.91
CA ARG A 4 -17.06 -7.49 -3.13
C ARG A 4 -15.55 -7.67 -3.17
N ILE A 5 -15.11 -8.81 -2.68
CA ILE A 5 -13.71 -9.19 -2.62
C ILE A 5 -13.55 -10.46 -3.44
N GLY A 6 -12.71 -10.40 -4.47
CA GLY A 6 -12.30 -11.56 -5.25
C GLY A 6 -10.81 -11.78 -5.11
N ALA A 7 -10.35 -13.00 -5.35
CA ALA A 7 -8.93 -13.31 -5.30
C ALA A 7 -8.52 -14.35 -6.33
N PHE A 8 -7.28 -14.21 -6.80
CA PHE A 8 -6.64 -15.25 -7.60
C PHE A 8 -5.67 -16.06 -6.73
N ALA A 9 -5.69 -17.38 -6.90
CA ALA A 9 -4.76 -18.29 -6.25
C ALA A 9 -3.30 -17.95 -6.59
N PRO A 10 -2.31 -18.36 -5.77
CA PRO A 10 -0.90 -17.98 -5.95
C PRO A 10 -0.30 -18.48 -7.26
N GLU A 11 -0.77 -19.62 -7.78
CA GLU A 11 -0.32 -20.17 -9.06
C GLU A 11 -0.91 -19.49 -10.30
N ALA A 12 -1.93 -18.64 -10.14
CA ALA A 12 -2.58 -18.01 -11.27
C ALA A 12 -1.64 -17.00 -11.94
N ALA A 13 -1.63 -16.95 -13.27
CA ALA A 13 -0.98 -15.87 -13.98
C ALA A 13 -1.79 -14.57 -13.76
N PHE A 14 -1.47 -13.83 -12.70
CA PHE A 14 -2.34 -12.78 -12.14
C PHE A 14 -2.82 -11.75 -13.17
N LEU A 15 -1.90 -11.05 -13.86
CA LEU A 15 -2.27 -10.00 -14.81
C LEU A 15 -3.04 -10.54 -16.03
N PRO A 16 -2.62 -11.66 -16.67
CA PRO A 16 -3.45 -12.31 -17.70
C PRO A 16 -4.84 -12.72 -17.19
N SER A 17 -4.94 -13.23 -15.96
CA SER A 17 -6.22 -13.64 -15.36
C SER A 17 -7.13 -12.43 -15.11
N LEU A 18 -6.56 -11.35 -14.55
CA LEU A 18 -7.24 -10.07 -14.33
C LEU A 18 -7.78 -9.47 -15.63
N ALA A 19 -6.95 -9.43 -16.68
CA ALA A 19 -7.34 -8.92 -17.99
C ALA A 19 -8.47 -9.75 -18.62
N ARG A 20 -8.39 -11.09 -18.56
CA ARG A 20 -9.46 -11.98 -19.06
C ARG A 20 -10.76 -11.80 -18.30
N LEU A 21 -10.69 -11.73 -16.97
CA LEU A 21 -11.87 -11.51 -16.13
C LEU A 21 -12.53 -10.17 -16.45
N TRP A 22 -11.73 -9.11 -16.59
CA TRP A 22 -12.22 -7.78 -16.94
C TRP A 22 -12.95 -7.76 -18.30
N LEU A 23 -12.38 -8.41 -19.31
CA LEU A 23 -13.00 -8.52 -20.63
C LEU A 23 -14.27 -9.39 -20.60
N ALA A 24 -14.29 -10.46 -19.80
CA ALA A 24 -15.42 -11.37 -19.70
C ALA A 24 -16.64 -10.73 -19.01
N GLU A 25 -16.42 -9.88 -18.00
CA GLU A 25 -17.49 -9.16 -17.30
C GLU A 25 -18.02 -7.92 -18.08
N GLY A 26 -17.61 -7.76 -19.34
CA GLY A 26 -18.09 -6.69 -20.21
C GLY A 26 -17.48 -5.32 -19.91
N GLY A 27 -16.36 -5.26 -19.18
CA GLY A 27 -15.68 -4.02 -18.75
C GLY A 27 -15.03 -3.18 -19.86
N ALA A 28 -15.56 -3.16 -21.08
CA ALA A 28 -14.94 -2.38 -22.15
C ALA A 28 -14.91 -0.87 -21.83
N HIS A 29 -13.72 -0.26 -21.97
CA HIS A 29 -13.30 1.16 -21.94
C HIS A 29 -13.75 2.12 -20.82
N GLU A 30 -14.92 1.98 -20.21
CA GLU A 30 -15.47 3.01 -19.30
C GLU A 30 -15.10 2.82 -17.82
N GLY A 31 -14.28 1.81 -17.49
CA GLY A 31 -13.92 1.48 -16.11
C GLY A 31 -12.55 1.99 -15.65
N LEU A 32 -12.28 1.78 -14.36
CA LEU A 32 -11.03 2.12 -13.69
C LEU A 32 -10.42 0.87 -13.04
N ILE A 33 -9.13 0.63 -13.31
CA ILE A 33 -8.33 -0.37 -12.61
C ILE A 33 -7.21 0.34 -11.86
N ILE A 34 -7.19 0.14 -10.54
CA ILE A 34 -6.20 0.69 -9.62
C ILE A 34 -5.22 -0.42 -9.26
N LEU A 35 -3.93 -0.17 -9.47
CA LEU A 35 -2.84 -1.12 -9.25
C LEU A 35 -1.80 -0.55 -8.28
N PRO A 36 -1.03 -1.41 -7.59
CA PRO A 36 -0.09 -0.95 -6.57
C PRO A 36 1.12 -0.21 -7.16
N SER A 37 1.52 -0.48 -8.41
CA SER A 37 2.74 0.08 -8.99
C SER A 37 2.64 0.41 -10.48
N ARG A 38 3.50 1.33 -10.95
CA ARG A 38 3.64 1.67 -12.38
C ARG A 38 3.97 0.44 -13.21
N ARG A 39 4.82 -0.44 -12.68
CA ARG A 39 5.23 -1.68 -13.35
C ARG A 39 4.02 -2.59 -13.59
N ALA A 40 3.14 -2.74 -12.60
CA ALA A 40 1.91 -3.51 -12.75
C ALA A 40 0.97 -2.87 -13.78
N ALA A 41 0.82 -1.53 -13.76
CA ALA A 41 0.00 -0.81 -14.73
C ALA A 41 0.47 -0.98 -16.17
N GLN A 42 1.78 -0.85 -16.41
CA GLN A 42 2.36 -1.07 -17.74
C GLN A 42 2.19 -2.52 -18.19
N ALA A 43 2.44 -3.49 -17.30
CA ALA A 43 2.32 -4.91 -17.63
C ALA A 43 0.87 -5.34 -17.88
N LEU A 44 -0.12 -4.73 -17.21
CA LEU A 44 -1.53 -5.02 -17.45
C LEU A 44 -1.97 -4.62 -18.87
N GLY A 45 -1.43 -3.53 -19.41
CA GLY A 45 -1.69 -3.14 -20.81
C GLY A 45 -1.27 -4.21 -21.82
N ALA A 46 -0.12 -4.86 -21.60
CA ALA A 46 0.32 -5.99 -22.42
C ALA A 46 -0.59 -7.23 -22.23
N ALA A 47 -0.97 -7.53 -20.99
CA ALA A 47 -1.86 -8.65 -20.68
C ALA A 47 -3.24 -8.52 -21.36
N PHE A 48 -3.76 -7.29 -21.50
CA PHE A 48 -4.99 -7.03 -22.25
C PHE A 48 -4.89 -7.37 -23.73
N LEU A 49 -3.77 -7.05 -24.38
CA LEU A 49 -3.54 -7.40 -25.79
C LEU A 49 -3.48 -8.91 -25.99
N GLU A 50 -2.77 -9.62 -25.11
CA GLU A 50 -2.71 -11.08 -25.14
C GLU A 50 -4.10 -11.71 -24.91
N ALA A 51 -4.85 -11.21 -23.93
CA ALA A 51 -6.20 -11.67 -23.64
C ALA A 51 -7.19 -11.44 -24.80
N ASN A 52 -6.97 -10.41 -25.61
CA ASN A 52 -7.79 -10.07 -26.79
C ASN A 52 -7.22 -10.63 -28.11
N ALA A 53 -6.39 -11.68 -28.06
CA ALA A 53 -5.79 -12.32 -29.23
C ALA A 53 -5.02 -11.35 -30.15
N GLY A 54 -4.36 -10.35 -29.55
CA GLY A 54 -3.56 -9.34 -30.26
C GLY A 54 -4.37 -8.26 -30.98
N LYS A 55 -5.71 -8.26 -30.88
CA LYS A 55 -6.56 -7.24 -31.50
C LYS A 55 -6.53 -5.96 -30.68
N ALA A 56 -6.50 -4.82 -31.37
CA ALA A 56 -6.62 -3.51 -30.74
C ALA A 56 -7.91 -3.41 -29.92
N LEU A 57 -7.81 -2.81 -28.74
CA LEU A 57 -8.92 -2.57 -27.83
C LEU A 57 -8.77 -1.23 -27.14
N LEU A 58 -9.90 -0.61 -26.80
CA LEU A 58 -9.92 0.51 -25.88
C LEU A 58 -9.81 -0.02 -24.45
N LEU A 59 -8.75 0.39 -23.75
CA LEU A 59 -8.47 -0.03 -22.38
C LEU A 59 -9.30 0.78 -21.39
N PRO A 60 -9.64 0.21 -20.22
CA PRO A 60 -10.08 1.02 -19.08
C PRO A 60 -8.98 1.99 -18.67
N ARG A 61 -9.33 2.98 -17.86
CA ARG A 61 -8.33 3.80 -17.20
C ARG A 61 -7.53 2.92 -16.22
N ILE A 62 -6.21 2.87 -16.36
CA ILE A 62 -5.33 2.14 -15.46
C ILE A 62 -4.52 3.16 -14.66
N VAL A 63 -4.54 3.06 -13.33
CA VAL A 63 -3.82 3.99 -12.45
C VAL A 63 -2.95 3.22 -11.46
N ALA A 64 -1.72 3.69 -11.27
CA ALA A 64 -0.81 3.16 -10.26
C ALA A 64 -0.79 4.04 -8.99
N LEU A 65 -1.11 3.45 -7.83
CA LEU A 65 -1.05 4.16 -6.54
C LEU A 65 0.38 4.46 -6.08
N GLY A 66 1.35 3.60 -6.41
CA GLY A 66 2.77 3.87 -6.19
C GLY A 66 3.34 5.01 -7.03
N ASN A 67 2.53 5.67 -7.88
CA ASN A 67 2.90 6.87 -8.60
C ASN A 67 2.10 8.07 -8.11
N ILE A 68 2.75 8.94 -7.33
CA ILE A 68 2.14 10.16 -6.77
C ILE A 68 1.60 11.10 -7.85
N ASP A 69 2.21 11.18 -9.04
CA ASP A 69 1.75 12.06 -10.11
C ASP A 69 0.47 11.52 -10.77
N GLU A 70 0.43 10.23 -11.13
CA GLU A 70 -0.73 9.59 -11.75
C GLU A 70 -1.90 9.46 -10.76
N ALA A 71 -1.62 8.96 -9.55
CA ALA A 71 -2.60 8.89 -8.48
C ALA A 71 -3.08 10.30 -8.11
N GLY A 72 -2.16 11.26 -8.00
CA GLY A 72 -2.48 12.64 -7.70
C GLY A 72 -3.45 13.26 -8.71
N LEU A 73 -3.26 13.04 -10.01
CA LEU A 73 -4.16 13.56 -11.05
C LEU A 73 -5.54 12.89 -11.06
N LEU A 74 -5.65 11.60 -10.70
CA LEU A 74 -6.95 10.94 -10.58
C LEU A 74 -7.70 11.40 -9.32
N LEU A 75 -7.00 11.46 -8.19
CA LEU A 75 -7.58 11.60 -6.85
C LEU A 75 -7.79 13.07 -6.43
N SER A 76 -7.29 14.04 -7.20
CA SER A 76 -7.33 15.48 -6.87
C SER A 76 -8.53 16.24 -7.43
N ALA A 77 -9.49 15.58 -8.10
CA ALA A 77 -10.64 16.24 -8.72
C ALA A 77 -11.58 16.86 -7.66
N GLY A 78 -11.20 18.02 -7.11
CA GLY A 78 -11.93 18.77 -6.09
C GLY A 78 -11.17 19.05 -4.79
N PHE A 79 -9.97 18.47 -4.59
CA PHE A 79 -9.21 18.62 -3.34
C PHE A 79 -7.95 19.47 -3.52
N SER A 80 -7.94 20.65 -2.89
CA SER A 80 -6.77 21.54 -2.88
C SER A 80 -5.88 21.22 -1.69
N LEU A 81 -4.80 20.47 -1.93
CA LEU A 81 -3.72 20.24 -0.97
C LEU A 81 -2.44 20.99 -1.40
N PRO A 82 -1.57 21.42 -0.47
CA PRO A 82 -0.26 21.98 -0.79
C PRO A 82 0.58 21.03 -1.65
N PRO A 83 1.31 21.52 -2.67
CA PRO A 83 2.10 20.66 -3.55
C PRO A 83 3.14 19.85 -2.77
N ALA A 84 3.49 18.68 -3.30
CA ALA A 84 4.57 17.88 -2.73
C ALA A 84 5.91 18.62 -2.86
N ILE A 85 6.72 18.59 -1.81
CA ILE A 85 8.08 19.12 -1.87
C ILE A 85 8.92 18.35 -2.89
N ALA A 86 9.72 19.07 -3.69
CA ALA A 86 10.58 18.44 -4.68
C ALA A 86 11.66 17.57 -3.99
N PRO A 87 11.96 16.35 -4.50
CA PRO A 87 12.87 15.41 -3.82
C PRO A 87 14.26 15.98 -3.51
N ALA A 88 14.89 16.66 -4.47
CA ALA A 88 16.20 17.29 -4.27
C ALA A 88 16.15 18.43 -3.23
N ARG A 89 15.06 19.19 -3.19
CA ARG A 89 14.84 20.25 -2.19
C ARG A 89 14.67 19.66 -0.80
N ARG A 90 13.86 18.59 -0.68
CA ARG A 90 13.65 17.85 0.57
C ARG A 90 14.97 17.34 1.14
N GLN A 91 15.75 16.63 0.32
CA GLN A 91 17.05 16.08 0.70
C GLN A 91 18.01 17.17 1.20
N ALA A 92 18.12 18.29 0.45
CA ALA A 92 19.03 19.38 0.78
C ALA A 92 18.63 20.11 2.08
N LEU A 93 17.33 20.34 2.30
CA LEU A 93 16.84 20.99 3.53
C LEU A 93 17.06 20.12 4.77
N LEU A 94 16.78 18.82 4.68
CA LEU A 94 17.05 17.87 5.77
C LEU A 94 18.55 17.79 6.08
N ALA A 95 19.40 17.69 5.06
CA ALA A 95 20.86 17.69 5.24
C ALA A 95 21.34 18.99 5.91
N ARG A 96 20.76 20.13 5.54
CA ARG A 96 21.05 21.43 6.17
C ARG A 96 20.66 21.45 7.66
N LEU A 97 19.49 20.92 8.02
CA LEU A 97 19.07 20.84 9.43
C LEU A 97 20.02 19.97 10.25
N ILE A 98 20.49 18.86 9.67
CA ILE A 98 21.46 17.97 10.31
C ILE A 98 22.80 18.69 10.56
N LEU A 99 23.33 19.40 9.54
CA LEU A 99 24.59 20.13 9.65
C LEU A 99 24.53 21.31 10.64
N GLN A 100 23.34 21.81 10.96
CA GLN A 100 23.15 22.88 11.94
C GLN A 100 23.17 22.37 13.39
N LYS A 101 23.13 21.05 13.61
CA LYS A 101 23.17 20.49 14.96
C LYS A 101 24.61 20.48 15.51
N PRO A 102 24.79 20.77 16.82
CA PRO A 102 26.09 20.70 17.47
C PRO A 102 26.72 19.32 17.33
N GLN A 103 28.05 19.23 17.22
CA GLN A 103 28.77 17.96 17.12
C GLN A 103 28.49 17.04 18.32
N GLU A 104 28.23 17.61 19.49
CA GLU A 104 27.90 16.91 20.75
C GLU A 104 26.60 16.10 20.66
N SER A 105 25.72 16.42 19.71
CA SER A 105 24.49 15.66 19.45
C SER A 105 24.72 14.35 18.65
N GLY A 106 25.97 14.06 18.26
CA GLY A 106 26.30 12.93 17.38
C GLY A 106 25.99 13.19 15.90
N ALA A 107 25.52 14.40 15.57
CA ALA A 107 25.20 14.77 14.20
C ALA A 107 26.44 14.83 13.29
N PRO A 108 26.37 14.29 12.06
CA PRO A 108 27.46 14.40 11.10
C PRO A 108 27.72 15.85 10.71
N GLN A 109 28.98 16.25 10.77
CA GLN A 109 29.43 17.63 10.48
C GLN A 109 29.90 17.83 9.03
N LYS A 110 29.91 16.77 8.22
CA LYS A 110 30.34 16.79 6.81
C LYS A 110 29.17 16.48 5.89
N LEU A 111 29.11 17.20 4.77
CA LEU A 111 28.00 17.10 3.82
C LEU A 111 27.69 15.67 3.35
N PRO A 112 28.67 14.80 2.97
CA PRO A 112 28.33 13.45 2.50
C PRO A 112 27.59 12.61 3.55
N ALA A 113 28.01 12.68 4.82
CA ALA A 113 27.37 11.94 5.91
C ALA A 113 26.01 12.53 6.29
N ALA A 114 25.89 13.86 6.31
CA ALA A 114 24.61 14.53 6.54
C ALA A 114 23.60 14.27 5.41
N TRP A 115 24.07 14.17 4.16
CA TRP A 115 23.24 13.85 3.01
C TRP A 115 22.70 12.41 3.04
N ALA A 116 23.52 11.46 3.48
CA ALA A 116 23.09 10.08 3.69
C ALA A 116 22.05 10.00 4.82
N LEU A 117 22.31 10.63 5.96
CA LEU A 117 21.37 10.67 7.08
C LEU A 117 20.05 11.41 6.74
N ALA A 118 20.11 12.43 5.88
CA ALA A 118 18.92 13.08 5.35
C ALA A 118 18.03 12.12 4.54
N ALA A 119 18.64 11.16 3.82
CA ALA A 119 17.88 10.13 3.11
C ALA A 119 17.13 9.23 4.11
N GLU A 120 17.80 8.78 5.16
CA GLU A 120 17.19 7.96 6.23
C GLU A 120 16.07 8.72 6.95
N PHE A 121 16.24 10.01 7.21
CA PHE A 121 15.18 10.85 7.76
C PHE A 121 13.99 11.00 6.81
N ALA A 122 14.22 11.08 5.50
CA ALA A 122 13.14 11.08 4.53
C ALA A 122 12.37 9.75 4.54
N THR A 123 13.08 8.62 4.59
CA THR A 123 12.48 7.29 4.75
C THR A 123 11.65 7.18 6.01
N LEU A 124 12.19 7.57 7.17
CA LEU A 124 11.47 7.56 8.45
C LEU A 124 10.20 8.41 8.41
N LEU A 125 10.27 9.61 7.83
CA LEU A 125 9.12 10.49 7.67
C LEU A 125 8.05 9.85 6.77
N ASP A 126 8.46 9.24 5.66
CA ASP A 126 7.54 8.57 4.74
C ASP A 126 6.90 7.33 5.39
N GLU A 127 7.65 6.54 6.14
CA GLU A 127 7.12 5.39 6.91
C GLU A 127 6.12 5.84 7.97
N ALA A 128 6.41 6.91 8.71
CA ALA A 128 5.48 7.47 9.68
C ALA A 128 4.19 7.99 9.02
N ASP A 129 4.33 8.72 7.91
CA ASP A 129 3.20 9.22 7.12
C ASP A 129 2.35 8.06 6.57
N HIS A 130 2.99 7.01 6.06
CA HIS A 130 2.32 5.79 5.61
C HIS A 130 1.62 5.03 6.74
N ALA A 131 2.23 4.96 7.93
CA ALA A 131 1.61 4.31 9.09
C ALA A 131 0.53 5.18 9.76
N GLY A 132 0.40 6.46 9.38
CA GLY A 132 -0.49 7.42 10.04
C GLY A 132 -0.03 7.78 11.45
N VAL A 133 1.28 7.67 11.73
CA VAL A 133 1.87 7.90 13.04
C VAL A 133 2.41 9.33 13.12
N ASP A 134 2.03 10.05 14.17
CA ASP A 134 2.66 11.31 14.54
C ASP A 134 3.94 11.03 15.33
N LEU A 135 5.10 11.26 14.71
CA LEU A 135 6.41 11.05 15.33
C LEU A 135 6.60 11.92 16.59
N ALA A 136 6.06 13.14 16.62
CA ALA A 136 6.20 14.02 17.78
C ALA A 136 5.49 13.45 19.01
N ALA A 137 4.34 12.80 18.80
CA ALA A 137 3.58 12.13 19.84
C ALA A 137 4.12 10.74 20.19
N ALA A 138 4.60 9.97 19.20
CA ALA A 138 4.97 8.57 19.38
C ALA A 138 6.38 8.38 19.98
N LEU A 139 7.37 9.16 19.54
CA LEU A 139 8.78 8.96 19.92
C LEU A 139 9.05 9.09 21.43
N PRO A 140 8.45 10.03 22.19
CA PRO A 140 8.77 10.18 23.62
C PRO A 140 8.54 8.91 24.45
N GLY A 141 7.60 8.04 24.06
CA GLY A 141 7.23 6.84 24.82
C GLY A 141 7.94 5.55 24.41
N LEU A 142 8.88 5.57 23.45
CA LEU A 142 9.43 4.32 22.87
C LEU A 142 10.56 3.67 23.68
N ALA A 143 11.34 4.44 24.45
CA ALA A 143 12.49 3.86 25.15
C ALA A 143 12.13 3.35 26.55
N PRO A 144 12.64 2.15 26.93
CA PRO A 144 12.62 1.69 28.31
C PRO A 144 13.32 2.68 29.26
N ALA A 145 12.86 2.74 30.51
CA ALA A 145 13.36 3.69 31.51
C ALA A 145 14.88 3.60 31.75
N GLU A 146 15.47 2.42 31.56
CA GLU A 146 16.90 2.16 31.69
C GLU A 146 17.79 2.85 30.63
N PHE A 147 17.21 3.31 29.51
CA PHE A 147 17.93 4.04 28.45
C PHE A 147 17.56 5.53 28.38
N ALA A 148 16.79 6.05 29.34
CA ALA A 148 16.17 7.37 29.27
C ALA A 148 17.16 8.52 29.00
N GLU A 149 18.36 8.50 29.60
CA GLU A 149 19.36 9.57 29.38
C GLU A 149 19.91 9.60 27.95
N HIS A 150 20.23 8.44 27.37
CA HIS A 150 20.69 8.36 25.97
C HIS A 150 19.54 8.61 25.00
N TRP A 151 18.34 8.14 25.36
CA TRP A 151 17.14 8.40 24.58
C TRP A 151 16.81 9.88 24.51
N GLN A 152 17.01 10.63 25.59
CA GLN A 152 16.76 12.08 25.60
C GLN A 152 17.63 12.82 24.57
N LYS A 153 18.89 12.41 24.40
CA LYS A 153 19.78 12.96 23.35
C LYS A 153 19.26 12.62 21.95
N THR A 154 18.77 11.39 21.76
CA THR A 154 18.14 10.98 20.49
C THR A 154 16.88 11.79 20.22
N LEU A 155 16.00 12.00 21.20
CA LEU A 155 14.81 12.85 21.06
C LEU A 155 15.18 14.29 20.71
N GLU A 156 16.21 14.85 21.36
CA GLU A 156 16.72 16.18 21.03
C GLU A 156 17.22 16.25 19.59
N PHE A 157 17.88 15.20 19.08
CA PHE A 157 18.28 15.11 17.69
C PHE A 157 17.07 14.99 16.75
N LEU A 158 16.09 14.16 17.10
CA LEU A 158 14.85 13.95 16.34
C LEU A 158 13.89 15.15 16.36
N THR A 159 14.20 16.22 17.11
CA THR A 159 13.54 17.54 16.93
C THR A 159 13.68 18.07 15.50
N ILE A 160 14.70 17.62 14.75
CA ILE A 160 14.82 17.90 13.31
C ILE A 160 13.53 17.49 12.58
N VAL A 161 13.10 16.24 12.74
CA VAL A 161 11.97 15.68 11.98
C VAL A 161 10.62 15.93 12.65
N THR A 162 10.59 16.12 13.96
CA THR A 162 9.33 16.34 14.73
C THR A 162 8.92 17.80 14.84
N HIS A 163 9.85 18.76 14.75
CA HIS A 163 9.55 20.18 14.97
C HIS A 163 10.07 21.07 13.83
N ALA A 164 11.38 21.02 13.56
CA ALA A 164 11.99 21.92 12.57
C ALA A 164 11.50 21.64 11.14
N TRP A 165 11.32 20.36 10.80
CA TRP A 165 10.85 19.95 9.49
C TRP A 165 9.41 20.36 9.19
N PRO A 166 8.41 20.07 10.05
CA PRO A 166 7.05 20.57 9.87
C PRO A 166 6.96 22.09 9.68
N ALA A 167 7.72 22.86 10.46
CA ALA A 167 7.74 24.32 10.34
C ALA A 167 8.28 24.80 8.97
N ILE A 168 9.25 24.09 8.40
CA ILE A 168 9.77 24.40 7.06
C ILE A 168 8.73 24.07 5.98
N LEU A 169 8.04 22.94 6.09
CA LEU A 169 6.97 22.57 5.15
C LEU A 169 5.85 23.62 5.15
N GLU A 170 5.44 24.08 6.33
CA GLU A 170 4.43 25.13 6.49
C GLU A 170 4.91 26.46 5.88
N ALA A 171 6.13 26.88 6.18
CA ALA A 171 6.70 28.12 5.65
C ALA A 171 6.90 28.12 4.12
N GLU A 172 7.24 26.96 3.53
CA GLU A 172 7.35 26.81 2.07
C GLU A 172 5.99 26.54 1.39
N GLY A 173 4.91 26.32 2.15
CA GLY A 173 3.59 26.01 1.61
C GLY A 173 3.57 24.69 0.83
N VAL A 174 4.34 23.70 1.28
CA VAL A 174 4.51 22.38 0.65
C VAL A 174 4.22 21.25 1.64
N MET A 175 4.13 20.02 1.15
CA MET A 175 3.85 18.83 1.96
C MET A 175 4.80 17.67 1.66
N ASN A 176 5.00 16.77 2.62
CA ASN A 176 5.65 15.49 2.36
C ASN A 176 4.87 14.71 1.28
N PRO A 177 5.56 14.07 0.31
CA PRO A 177 4.89 13.35 -0.78
C PRO A 177 4.03 12.19 -0.28
N ALA A 178 4.50 11.40 0.70
CA ALA A 178 3.76 10.28 1.30
C ALA A 178 2.48 10.76 2.00
N LYS A 179 2.57 11.79 2.87
CA LYS A 179 1.40 12.39 3.52
C LYS A 179 0.38 12.90 2.52
N ARG A 180 0.83 13.61 1.49
CA ARG A 180 -0.04 14.16 0.45
C ARG A 180 -0.81 13.05 -0.26
N LEU A 181 -0.12 11.97 -0.67
CA LEU A 181 -0.76 10.84 -1.33
C LEU A 181 -1.80 10.18 -0.43
N ALA A 182 -1.47 9.93 0.84
CA ALA A 182 -2.41 9.35 1.81
C ALA A 182 -3.69 10.20 1.93
N LEU A 183 -3.54 11.53 2.08
CA LEU A 183 -4.69 12.45 2.17
C LEU A 183 -5.53 12.46 0.88
N LEU A 184 -4.91 12.39 -0.30
CA LEU A 184 -5.64 12.31 -1.57
C LEU A 184 -6.44 11.01 -1.70
N ILE A 185 -5.85 9.88 -1.29
CA ILE A 185 -6.52 8.58 -1.31
C ILE A 185 -7.73 8.61 -0.36
N GLU A 186 -7.56 9.11 0.86
CA GLU A 186 -8.65 9.23 1.84
C GLU A 186 -9.77 10.16 1.37
N ALA A 187 -9.40 11.31 0.81
CA ALA A 187 -10.34 12.27 0.27
C ALA A 187 -11.15 11.67 -0.89
N GLN A 188 -10.50 10.93 -1.79
CA GLN A 188 -11.18 10.25 -2.88
C GLN A 188 -12.12 9.15 -2.38
N ALA A 189 -11.68 8.33 -1.42
CA ALA A 189 -12.49 7.28 -0.83
C ALA A 189 -13.78 7.90 -0.24
N LYS A 190 -13.66 9.01 0.50
CA LYS A 190 -14.83 9.74 1.01
C LYS A 190 -15.74 10.25 -0.12
N ALA A 191 -15.19 10.89 -1.14
CA ALA A 191 -15.95 11.43 -2.26
C ALA A 191 -16.74 10.34 -3.02
N TRP A 192 -16.17 9.15 -3.18
CA TRP A 192 -16.85 8.01 -3.81
C TRP A 192 -17.94 7.39 -2.94
N GLY A 193 -17.87 7.53 -1.62
CA GLY A 193 -18.97 7.16 -0.74
C GLY A 193 -20.21 8.04 -0.93
N GLU A 194 -20.00 9.32 -1.25
CA GLU A 194 -21.08 10.30 -1.48
C GLU A 194 -21.58 10.28 -2.93
N ASN A 195 -20.66 10.17 -3.90
CA ASN A 195 -20.95 10.16 -5.32
C ASN A 195 -20.20 9.01 -6.02
N PRO A 196 -20.78 7.79 -6.01
CA PRO A 196 -20.17 6.62 -6.62
C PRO A 196 -19.88 6.82 -8.12
N PRO A 197 -18.74 6.32 -8.64
CA PRO A 197 -18.47 6.28 -10.07
C PRO A 197 -19.54 5.50 -10.84
N ALA A 198 -19.86 5.96 -12.06
CA ALA A 198 -20.85 5.32 -12.92
C ALA A 198 -20.37 3.98 -13.53
N GLY A 199 -19.05 3.83 -13.72
CA GLY A 199 -18.42 2.65 -14.30
C GLY A 199 -17.80 1.71 -13.25
N PRO A 200 -17.34 0.52 -13.68
CA PRO A 200 -16.68 -0.44 -12.80
C PRO A 200 -15.34 0.08 -12.27
N VAL A 201 -15.06 -0.20 -11.00
CA VAL A 201 -13.81 0.19 -10.33
C VAL A 201 -13.18 -1.03 -9.66
N TRP A 202 -12.07 -1.51 -10.19
CA TRP A 202 -11.34 -2.62 -9.57
C TRP A 202 -10.06 -2.11 -8.93
N MET A 203 -9.79 -2.56 -7.71
CA MET A 203 -8.56 -2.24 -7.01
C MET A 203 -7.81 -3.52 -6.71
N VAL A 204 -6.52 -3.55 -7.02
CA VAL A 204 -5.62 -4.64 -6.65
C VAL A 204 -4.79 -4.23 -5.45
N ALA A 205 -4.91 -4.97 -4.36
CA ALA A 205 -4.08 -4.81 -3.18
C ALA A 205 -3.95 -6.16 -2.44
N ALA A 206 -2.73 -6.50 -2.02
CA ALA A 206 -2.49 -7.61 -1.09
C ALA A 206 -2.09 -7.12 0.30
N GLU A 207 -1.78 -5.84 0.43
CA GLU A 207 -1.37 -5.16 1.65
C GLU A 207 -1.57 -3.67 1.42
N GLY A 208 -1.44 -2.86 2.46
CA GLY A 208 -1.49 -1.43 2.29
C GLY A 208 -1.37 -0.64 3.57
N THR A 209 -1.09 0.65 3.39
CA THR A 209 -1.22 1.65 4.44
C THR A 209 -2.69 1.82 4.86
N PRO A 210 -3.00 2.48 5.99
CA PRO A 210 -4.37 2.76 6.38
C PRO A 210 -5.19 3.49 5.29
N ALA A 211 -4.55 4.37 4.52
CA ALA A 211 -5.20 5.04 3.39
C ALA A 211 -5.57 4.05 2.26
N ILE A 212 -4.68 3.11 1.94
CA ILE A 212 -4.93 2.05 0.95
C ILE A 212 -6.05 1.12 1.43
N ALA A 213 -6.05 0.73 2.71
CA ALA A 213 -7.11 -0.10 3.29
C ALA A 213 -8.48 0.59 3.21
N ARG A 214 -8.57 1.88 3.57
CA ARG A 214 -9.81 2.68 3.44
C ARG A 214 -10.31 2.76 2.01
N MET A 215 -9.39 2.92 1.05
CA MET A 215 -9.75 2.94 -0.37
C MET A 215 -10.20 1.56 -0.86
N ALA A 216 -9.53 0.49 -0.44
CA ALA A 216 -9.89 -0.88 -0.76
C ALA A 216 -11.29 -1.22 -0.22
N GLU A 217 -11.58 -0.84 1.03
CA GLU A 217 -12.89 -0.95 1.64
C GLU A 217 -13.95 -0.18 0.84
N MET A 218 -13.67 1.08 0.48
CA MET A 218 -14.58 1.90 -0.30
C MET A 218 -14.86 1.26 -1.67
N VAL A 219 -13.82 0.84 -2.39
CA VAL A 219 -13.96 0.17 -3.69
C VAL A 219 -14.79 -1.11 -3.56
N ALA A 220 -14.54 -1.94 -2.54
CA ALA A 220 -15.31 -3.16 -2.33
C ALA A 220 -16.81 -2.92 -2.02
N LYS A 221 -17.17 -1.71 -1.54
CA LYS A 221 -18.57 -1.30 -1.27
C LYS A 221 -19.26 -0.64 -2.46
N LEU A 222 -18.53 -0.17 -3.47
CA LEU A 222 -19.12 0.53 -4.62
C LEU A 222 -20.09 -0.37 -5.40
N PRO A 223 -21.15 0.17 -6.04
CA PRO A 223 -22.15 -0.59 -6.81
C PRO A 223 -21.59 -1.45 -7.95
N GLN A 224 -20.44 -1.10 -8.51
CA GLN A 224 -19.71 -1.88 -9.52
C GLN A 224 -18.23 -2.02 -9.15
N GLY A 225 -17.92 -1.94 -7.86
CA GLY A 225 -16.55 -2.06 -7.37
C GLY A 225 -16.18 -3.47 -6.95
N ARG A 226 -14.89 -3.78 -7.05
CA ARG A 226 -14.32 -5.04 -6.57
C ARG A 226 -12.90 -4.83 -6.07
N LEU A 227 -12.62 -5.31 -4.85
CA LEU A 227 -11.25 -5.50 -4.38
C LEU A 227 -10.74 -6.85 -4.89
N ILE A 228 -9.54 -6.87 -5.46
CA ILE A 228 -8.91 -8.08 -6.01
C ILE A 228 -7.60 -8.34 -5.27
N LEU A 229 -7.54 -9.47 -4.58
CA LEU A 229 -6.36 -9.91 -3.84
C LEU A 229 -5.46 -10.77 -4.75
N PRO A 230 -4.20 -10.35 -5.00
CA PRO A 230 -3.24 -11.19 -5.70
C PRO A 230 -2.63 -12.23 -4.75
N GLY A 231 -2.62 -13.50 -5.15
CA GLY A 231 -1.88 -14.54 -4.43
C GLY A 231 -2.49 -14.95 -3.09
N PHE A 232 -3.80 -14.79 -2.95
CA PHE A 232 -4.57 -15.33 -1.83
C PHE A 232 -4.50 -16.85 -1.85
N ASP A 233 -4.28 -17.48 -0.70
CA ASP A 233 -4.27 -18.94 -0.57
C ASP A 233 -5.67 -19.49 -0.23
N PRO A 234 -6.40 -20.07 -1.21
CA PRO A 234 -7.72 -20.64 -0.95
C PRO A 234 -7.66 -22.00 -0.23
N HIS A 235 -6.48 -22.62 -0.10
CA HIS A 235 -6.31 -23.93 0.52
C HIS A 235 -5.99 -23.84 2.02
N LEU A 236 -5.59 -22.66 2.50
CA LEU A 236 -5.34 -22.44 3.92
C LEU A 236 -6.66 -22.48 4.68
N ALA A 237 -6.78 -23.46 5.59
CA ALA A 237 -8.00 -23.65 6.38
C ALA A 237 -8.35 -22.39 7.20
N PRO A 238 -9.65 -22.02 7.34
CA PRO A 238 -10.05 -20.82 8.08
C PRO A 238 -9.44 -20.70 9.48
N ALA A 239 -9.35 -21.79 10.24
CA ALA A 239 -8.73 -21.78 11.58
C ALA A 239 -7.23 -21.49 11.56
N ALA A 240 -6.52 -21.82 10.47
CA ALA A 240 -5.10 -21.53 10.34
C ALA A 240 -4.84 -20.05 10.02
N TRP A 241 -5.83 -19.32 9.50
CA TRP A 241 -5.73 -17.88 9.26
C TRP A 241 -5.59 -17.07 10.56
N GLU A 242 -6.10 -17.56 11.69
CA GLU A 242 -5.89 -16.92 13.01
C GLU A 242 -4.41 -16.91 13.43
N GLY A 243 -3.63 -17.86 12.93
CA GLY A 243 -2.19 -17.98 13.20
C GLY A 243 -1.30 -17.27 12.19
N VAL A 244 -1.87 -16.55 11.21
CA VAL A 244 -1.10 -15.84 10.19
C VAL A 244 -0.53 -14.55 10.80
N GLU A 245 0.78 -14.54 11.00
CA GLU A 245 1.54 -13.37 11.47
C GLU A 245 1.95 -12.46 10.30
N ASP A 246 2.34 -11.22 10.61
CA ASP A 246 2.83 -10.24 9.61
C ASP A 246 4.02 -10.76 8.78
N SER A 247 4.84 -11.65 9.35
CA SER A 247 6.00 -12.25 8.68
C SER A 247 5.64 -13.34 7.66
N HIS A 248 4.39 -13.81 7.68
CA HIS A 248 3.90 -14.87 6.82
C HIS A 248 3.63 -14.37 5.39
N ALA A 249 3.69 -15.26 4.39
CA ALA A 249 3.41 -14.89 2.99
C ALA A 249 1.98 -14.35 2.77
N GLN A 250 1.02 -14.76 3.62
CA GLN A 250 -0.36 -14.27 3.64
C GLN A 250 -0.59 -13.12 4.66
N GLY A 251 0.45 -12.67 5.37
CA GLY A 251 0.36 -11.69 6.45
C GLY A 251 -0.24 -10.36 6.00
N GLY A 252 0.24 -9.82 4.87
CA GLY A 252 -0.31 -8.60 4.28
C GLY A 252 -1.80 -8.71 3.96
N ILE A 253 -2.24 -9.85 3.41
CA ILE A 253 -3.64 -10.07 3.04
C ILE A 253 -4.50 -10.20 4.30
N ALA A 254 -4.03 -10.96 5.29
CA ALA A 254 -4.71 -11.12 6.57
C ALA A 254 -4.92 -9.76 7.25
N ARG A 255 -3.88 -8.93 7.29
CA ARG A 255 -3.95 -7.57 7.83
C ARG A 255 -4.90 -6.68 7.05
N LEU A 256 -4.85 -6.69 5.72
CA LEU A 256 -5.75 -5.90 4.88
C LEU A 256 -7.22 -6.30 5.09
N LEU A 257 -7.51 -7.61 5.14
CA LEU A 257 -8.86 -8.12 5.41
C LEU A 257 -9.36 -7.68 6.79
N ALA A 258 -8.49 -7.78 7.82
CA ALA A 258 -8.80 -7.30 9.16
C ALA A 258 -9.08 -5.80 9.20
N ASP A 259 -8.26 -4.99 8.53
CA ASP A 259 -8.40 -3.52 8.48
C ASP A 259 -9.72 -3.07 7.82
N ILE A 260 -10.22 -3.84 6.83
CA ILE A 260 -11.50 -3.54 6.16
C ILE A 260 -12.70 -4.26 6.77
N GLY A 261 -12.49 -5.05 7.85
CA GLY A 261 -13.52 -5.81 8.54
C GLY A 261 -14.12 -6.96 7.72
N ALA A 262 -13.35 -7.53 6.80
CA ALA A 262 -13.75 -8.68 5.98
C ALA A 262 -13.25 -9.99 6.59
N ARG A 263 -14.02 -11.06 6.40
CA ARG A 263 -13.56 -12.41 6.76
C ARG A 263 -13.00 -13.15 5.55
N VAL A 264 -12.11 -14.09 5.80
CA VAL A 264 -11.47 -14.89 4.74
C VAL A 264 -12.50 -15.66 3.91
N GLU A 265 -13.59 -16.12 4.54
CA GLU A 265 -14.67 -16.87 3.87
C GLU A 265 -15.53 -15.98 2.96
N GLU A 266 -15.39 -14.66 3.05
CA GLU A 266 -16.09 -13.69 2.20
C GLU A 266 -15.31 -13.41 0.90
N VAL A 267 -14.10 -13.96 0.77
CA VAL A 267 -13.26 -13.82 -0.42
C VAL A 267 -13.69 -14.81 -1.50
N GLU A 268 -14.17 -14.29 -2.63
CA GLU A 268 -14.56 -15.09 -3.79
C GLU A 268 -13.32 -15.59 -4.56
N ALA A 269 -13.23 -16.91 -4.80
CA ALA A 269 -12.19 -17.47 -5.65
C ALA A 269 -12.48 -17.18 -7.13
N LEU A 270 -11.61 -16.39 -7.78
CA LEU A 270 -11.73 -15.99 -9.17
C LEU A 270 -11.04 -17.01 -10.12
N PRO A 271 -11.55 -17.17 -11.36
CA PRO A 271 -10.99 -18.13 -12.31
C PRO A 271 -9.62 -17.67 -12.83
N GLY A 272 -8.57 -18.40 -12.48
CA GLY A 272 -7.20 -18.15 -12.93
C GLY A 272 -6.91 -18.67 -14.34
N ALA A 273 -6.03 -17.96 -15.07
CA ALA A 273 -5.39 -18.46 -16.27
C ALA A 273 -4.20 -19.33 -15.85
N MET A 274 -4.33 -20.66 -15.97
CA MET A 274 -3.33 -21.76 -15.98
C MET A 274 -3.84 -22.99 -15.20
N PRO A 275 -3.32 -24.21 -15.46
CA PRO A 275 -3.73 -25.42 -14.72
C PRO A 275 -3.38 -25.30 -13.23
N GLY A 276 -4.35 -25.57 -12.37
CA GLY A 276 -4.15 -25.62 -10.92
C GLY A 276 -3.37 -26.85 -10.45
N GLY A 277 -3.15 -26.94 -9.14
CA GLY A 277 -2.62 -28.14 -8.47
C GLY A 277 -1.28 -27.94 -7.75
N ARG A 278 -0.64 -26.77 -7.90
CA ARG A 278 0.52 -26.39 -7.07
C ARG A 278 0.11 -25.64 -5.80
N GLY A 279 -1.04 -24.96 -5.81
CA GLY A 279 -1.53 -24.16 -4.69
C GLY A 279 -1.62 -24.95 -3.40
N ALA A 280 -2.24 -26.14 -3.42
CA ALA A 280 -2.37 -26.99 -2.23
C ALA A 280 -1.01 -27.41 -1.64
N LEU A 281 -0.01 -27.70 -2.49
CA LEU A 281 1.34 -28.03 -2.04
C LEU A 281 2.05 -26.81 -1.42
N LEU A 282 1.94 -25.64 -2.06
CA LEU A 282 2.52 -24.39 -1.56
C LEU A 282 1.88 -23.98 -0.23
N SER A 283 0.54 -24.07 -0.14
CA SER A 283 -0.23 -23.83 1.08
C SER A 283 0.26 -24.69 2.24
N ARG A 284 0.44 -26.00 2.00
CA ARG A 284 0.94 -26.94 3.01
C ARG A 284 2.38 -26.64 3.43
N ALA A 285 3.25 -26.27 2.49
CA ALA A 285 4.64 -25.95 2.77
C ALA A 285 4.80 -24.62 3.53
N LEU A 286 3.84 -23.71 3.35
CA LEU A 286 3.79 -22.39 3.96
C LEU A 286 2.67 -22.33 5.01
N LEU A 287 2.51 -23.39 5.83
CA LEU A 287 1.62 -23.30 6.97
C LEU A 287 2.15 -22.29 8.00
N PRO A 288 1.28 -21.46 8.60
CA PRO A 288 1.68 -20.63 9.72
C PRO A 288 2.20 -21.46 10.89
N ALA A 289 3.08 -20.86 11.71
CA ALA A 289 3.74 -21.57 12.82
C ALA A 289 2.75 -22.28 13.75
N ALA A 290 1.62 -21.64 14.06
CA ALA A 290 0.56 -22.19 14.90
C ALA A 290 -0.17 -23.41 14.27
N ALA A 291 -0.15 -23.54 12.95
CA ALA A 291 -0.82 -24.60 12.19
C ALA A 291 0.14 -25.71 11.72
N LEU A 292 1.43 -25.62 12.08
CA LEU A 292 2.44 -26.57 11.60
C LEU A 292 2.09 -28.02 11.94
N SER A 293 1.40 -28.31 13.03
CA SER A 293 1.00 -29.68 13.40
C SER A 293 0.24 -30.42 12.28
N ALA A 294 -0.44 -29.70 11.39
CA ALA A 294 -1.15 -30.27 10.26
C ALA A 294 -0.24 -30.67 9.09
N TRP A 295 1.07 -30.36 9.10
CA TRP A 295 1.96 -30.55 7.93
C TRP A 295 2.04 -31.99 7.40
N GLN A 296 1.78 -32.98 8.25
CA GLN A 296 1.85 -34.41 7.93
C GLN A 296 0.61 -34.93 7.18
N GLU A 297 -0.47 -34.15 7.13
CA GLU A 297 -1.66 -34.51 6.39
C GLU A 297 -1.45 -34.27 4.89
N PRO A 298 -1.89 -35.19 4.01
CA PRO A 298 -1.74 -35.00 2.57
C PRO A 298 -2.43 -33.72 2.10
N ALA A 299 -1.80 -33.03 1.15
CA ALA A 299 -2.43 -31.93 0.42
C ALA A 299 -3.50 -32.53 -0.50
N THR A 300 -4.78 -32.40 -0.13
CA THR A 300 -5.93 -32.84 -0.92
C THR A 300 -6.36 -31.80 -1.93
#